data_AF-A0A930L5B6-F1
#
_entry.id   AF-A0A930L5B6-F1
#
_cell.length_a   1.000
_cell.length_b   1.000
_cell.length_c   1.000
_cell.angle_alpha   90.00
_cell.angle_beta   90.00
_cell.angle_gamma   90.00
#
_symmetry.space_group_name_H-M   'P 1'
#
loop_
_entity.id
_entity.type
_entity.pdbx_description
1 polymer ?
#
loop_
_entity_poly.entity_id
_entity_poly.type
_entity_poly.pdbx_seq_one_letter_code
_entity_poly.pdbx_strand_id
1 'polypeptide(L)'
;MQRLTIQAGDGTVTLQDAPLLVQAGETVTTQTYARPSWASVPVEAPAPAPAPRPDKPGSDDGGHVAPVAPTVRPILDMSEVRDYVDKQQRILDAKRSYRARMRSIVPPTYFYPDYWKPVAEQNWHTMAQASEVCPFLIINPASGPGEGPGSPQHKDFTNQLKLNRGEYGQKIYGYIRTGASIGQPRDLETLFDEVRKYIDWYDVDGIFWDEAYNGWGDQAGKEEFHHRIADRFNALYPWMPTIVNPGANTTAGMVGTGWHMMTFEQEASLYLTDKYLVQEHYKGQPRQMFWHCIHDITGFEQAVQVLRLADTLNVGILYLTDDTIWETKGGVRSRTANPYDRLPAAWLWRLQIAWAKGELEDYLTQVDILRQNLAVLQSAGAPAEALTAARLKIQAMTGGN
;
A
#
# COMPACT_ATOMS: atom_id res chain seq x y z
N MET A 1 27.59 -0.81 -10.97
CA MET A 1 28.06 -2.15 -10.59
C MET A 1 29.57 -2.11 -10.36
N GLN A 2 30.03 -2.24 -9.11
CA GLN A 2 31.43 -2.52 -8.83
C GLN A 2 31.53 -3.98 -8.39
N ARG A 3 32.10 -4.84 -9.24
CA ARG A 3 32.39 -6.23 -8.89
C ARG A 3 33.47 -6.25 -7.82
N LEU A 4 33.15 -6.72 -6.61
CA LEU A 4 34.15 -6.99 -5.59
C LEU A 4 34.70 -8.40 -5.81
N THR A 5 35.93 -8.50 -6.33
CA THR A 5 36.65 -9.77 -6.43
C THR A 5 37.56 -9.87 -5.21
N ILE A 6 37.31 -10.83 -4.32
CA ILE A 6 38.17 -11.06 -3.15
C ILE A 6 38.99 -12.33 -3.42
N GLN A 7 40.31 -12.23 -3.28
CA GLN A 7 41.20 -13.40 -3.26
C GLN A 7 41.21 -13.99 -1.85
N ALA A 8 40.81 -15.25 -1.72
CA ALA A 8 40.81 -15.98 -0.45
C ALA A 8 41.56 -17.31 -0.67
N GLY A 9 42.83 -17.37 -0.22
CA GLY A 9 43.66 -18.56 -0.39
C GLY A 9 43.70 -19.05 -1.84
N ASP A 10 43.78 -20.37 -2.00
CA ASP A 10 43.88 -21.13 -3.25
C ASP A 10 42.62 -21.11 -4.14
N GLY A 11 41.72 -20.12 -3.97
CA GLY A 11 40.51 -19.98 -4.80
C GLY A 11 40.02 -18.53 -4.97
N THR A 12 39.36 -18.28 -6.10
CA THR A 12 38.64 -17.02 -6.39
C THR A 12 37.15 -17.23 -6.15
N VAL A 13 36.55 -16.50 -5.21
CA VAL A 13 35.10 -16.48 -4.98
C VAL A 13 34.50 -15.28 -5.70
N THR A 14 33.56 -15.53 -6.61
CA THR A 14 32.80 -14.48 -7.30
C THR A 14 31.42 -14.39 -6.66
N LEU A 15 31.11 -13.29 -5.99
CA LEU A 15 29.79 -13.04 -5.42
C LEU A 15 28.84 -12.52 -6.50
N GLN A 16 27.59 -12.99 -6.50
CA GLN A 16 26.53 -12.40 -7.32
C GLN A 16 26.11 -11.07 -6.70
N ASP A 17 26.31 -9.98 -7.45
CA ASP A 17 25.71 -8.69 -7.13
C ASP A 17 24.22 -8.77 -7.47
N ALA A 18 23.36 -8.70 -6.45
CA ALA A 18 21.97 -8.29 -6.66
C ALA A 18 21.97 -6.77 -6.89
N PRO A 19 21.25 -6.25 -7.91
CA PRO A 19 21.05 -4.81 -8.01
C PRO A 19 20.32 -4.35 -6.74
N LEU A 20 21.00 -3.56 -5.90
CA LEU A 20 20.35 -2.80 -4.84
C LEU A 20 19.34 -1.87 -5.52
N LEU A 21 18.04 -2.07 -5.26
CA LEU A 21 16.96 -1.14 -5.65
C LEU A 21 17.04 0.21 -4.89
N VAL A 22 18.21 0.59 -4.39
CA VAL A 22 18.47 1.87 -3.74
C VAL A 22 19.31 2.71 -4.68
N GLN A 23 18.64 3.40 -5.61
CA GLN A 23 19.20 4.64 -6.16
C GLN A 23 18.40 5.80 -5.61
N ALA A 24 19.00 6.48 -4.63
CA ALA A 24 18.67 7.86 -4.32
C ALA A 24 19.37 8.75 -5.35
N GLY A 25 18.61 9.60 -6.02
CA GLY A 25 19.11 10.73 -6.81
C GLY A 25 19.36 10.42 -8.28
N GLU A 26 18.30 10.47 -9.11
CA GLU A 26 18.44 10.91 -10.50
C GLU A 26 17.42 12.01 -10.80
N THR A 27 17.91 13.05 -11.46
CA THR A 27 17.21 14.28 -11.80
C THR A 27 16.07 14.00 -12.77
N VAL A 28 14.82 14.18 -12.33
CA VAL A 28 13.63 14.03 -13.17
C VAL A 28 13.63 15.13 -14.24
N THR A 29 13.80 14.74 -15.50
CA THR A 29 13.40 15.60 -16.62
C THR A 29 11.90 15.42 -16.82
N THR A 30 11.16 16.51 -16.73
CA THR A 30 9.70 16.56 -16.86
C THR A 30 9.24 15.99 -18.21
N GLN A 31 8.61 14.81 -18.20
CA GLN A 31 7.77 14.36 -19.31
C GLN A 31 6.31 14.64 -18.96
N THR A 32 5.69 15.49 -19.78
CA THR A 32 4.27 15.82 -19.73
C THR A 32 3.45 14.59 -20.15
N TYR A 33 2.74 13.97 -19.21
CA TYR A 33 1.80 12.89 -19.53
C TYR A 33 0.51 13.46 -20.12
N ALA A 34 0.22 13.09 -21.36
CA ALA A 34 -1.07 13.33 -22.01
C ALA A 34 -2.17 12.46 -21.38
N ARG A 35 -3.37 13.02 -21.24
CA ARG A 35 -4.56 12.37 -20.68
C ARG A 35 -4.93 11.10 -21.45
N PRO A 36 -5.28 9.97 -20.79
CA PRO A 36 -5.81 8.79 -21.49
C PRO A 36 -7.25 9.03 -21.98
N SER A 37 -7.48 8.84 -23.28
CA SER A 37 -8.80 8.87 -23.90
C SER A 37 -9.50 7.52 -23.74
N TRP A 38 -10.40 7.39 -22.76
CA TRP A 38 -11.36 6.27 -22.70
C TRP A 38 -12.82 6.70 -22.85
N ALA A 39 -13.08 7.97 -23.17
CA ALA A 39 -14.41 8.40 -23.62
C ALA A 39 -14.50 8.24 -25.14
N SER A 40 -14.85 7.04 -25.62
CA SER A 40 -15.56 6.75 -26.90
C SER A 40 -15.46 5.26 -27.24
N VAL A 41 -16.46 4.47 -26.86
CA VAL A 41 -16.65 3.12 -27.44
C VAL A 41 -17.84 3.21 -28.40
N PRO A 42 -17.68 2.93 -29.71
CA PRO A 42 -18.82 2.77 -30.61
C PRO A 42 -19.47 1.40 -30.37
N VAL A 43 -20.79 1.37 -30.39
CA VAL A 43 -21.61 0.16 -30.30
C VAL A 43 -21.49 -0.63 -31.61
N GLU A 44 -20.95 -1.85 -31.57
CA GLU A 44 -20.98 -2.80 -32.70
C GLU A 44 -22.29 -3.61 -32.70
N ALA A 45 -22.93 -3.68 -33.86
CA ALA A 45 -24.16 -4.45 -34.10
C ALA A 45 -23.88 -5.97 -34.16
N PRO A 46 -24.85 -6.84 -33.80
CA PRO A 46 -24.62 -8.28 -33.73
C PRO A 46 -24.58 -8.93 -35.13
N ALA A 47 -23.67 -9.89 -35.30
CA ALA A 47 -23.49 -10.69 -36.52
C ALA A 47 -24.65 -11.69 -36.76
N PRO A 48 -24.96 -12.04 -38.03
CA PRO A 48 -26.07 -12.94 -38.36
C PRO A 48 -25.71 -14.42 -38.18
N ALA A 49 -26.74 -15.24 -37.93
CA ALA A 49 -26.64 -16.70 -37.73
C ALA A 49 -26.29 -17.46 -39.04
N PRO A 50 -25.59 -18.61 -38.95
CA PRO A 50 -25.20 -19.38 -40.13
C PRO A 50 -26.36 -20.24 -40.68
N ALA A 51 -26.47 -20.31 -42.01
CA ALA A 51 -27.40 -21.17 -42.74
C ALA A 51 -26.81 -22.58 -43.00
N PRO A 52 -27.64 -23.64 -43.11
CA PRO A 52 -27.18 -25.01 -43.27
C PRO A 52 -26.85 -25.38 -44.72
N ARG A 53 -25.84 -26.24 -44.92
CA ARG A 53 -25.50 -26.85 -46.22
C ARG A 53 -26.33 -28.10 -46.48
N PRO A 54 -26.72 -28.39 -47.73
CA PRO A 54 -27.10 -29.73 -48.15
C PRO A 54 -26.05 -30.41 -49.05
N ASP A 55 -26.04 -31.74 -48.92
CA ASP A 55 -25.15 -32.73 -49.52
C ASP A 55 -25.20 -32.82 -51.06
N LYS A 56 -24.12 -33.34 -51.66
CA LYS A 56 -24.20 -34.42 -52.66
C LYS A 56 -22.87 -35.16 -52.90
N PRO A 57 -22.91 -36.45 -53.31
CA PRO A 57 -21.78 -37.38 -53.28
C PRO A 57 -21.19 -37.70 -54.67
N GLY A 58 -19.98 -38.28 -54.67
CA GLY A 58 -19.52 -39.20 -55.71
C GLY A 58 -18.36 -38.72 -56.60
N SER A 59 -17.20 -39.32 -56.44
CA SER A 59 -16.49 -40.06 -57.51
C SER A 59 -15.20 -40.65 -56.96
N ASP A 60 -15.07 -41.96 -57.16
CA ASP A 60 -13.87 -42.77 -56.97
C ASP A 60 -12.77 -42.31 -57.94
N ASP A 61 -11.51 -42.39 -57.50
CA ASP A 61 -10.45 -42.98 -58.33
C ASP A 61 -9.26 -43.40 -57.47
N GLY A 62 -8.82 -44.64 -57.71
CA GLY A 62 -7.83 -45.36 -56.92
C GLY A 62 -6.40 -44.85 -57.09
N GLY A 63 -5.66 -44.87 -55.98
CA GLY A 63 -4.21 -44.73 -55.97
C GLY A 63 -3.63 -45.59 -54.85
N HIS A 64 -2.72 -46.49 -55.20
CA HIS A 64 -1.98 -47.35 -54.29
C HIS A 64 -1.38 -46.58 -53.12
N VAL A 65 -1.71 -46.97 -51.88
CA VAL A 65 -1.08 -46.46 -50.67
C VAL A 65 0.00 -47.45 -50.23
N ALA A 66 1.27 -47.07 -50.42
CA ALA A 66 2.40 -47.73 -49.77
C ALA A 66 2.28 -47.57 -48.25
N PRO A 67 2.76 -48.53 -47.42
CA PRO A 67 2.64 -48.42 -45.97
C PRO A 67 3.47 -47.23 -45.46
N VAL A 68 2.78 -46.20 -44.98
CA VAL A 68 3.40 -45.05 -44.30
C VAL A 68 3.89 -45.56 -42.94
N ALA A 69 5.21 -45.58 -42.75
CA ALA A 69 5.83 -45.83 -41.45
C ALA A 69 5.25 -44.86 -40.41
N PRO A 70 5.05 -45.29 -39.14
CA PRO A 70 4.51 -44.40 -38.12
C PRO A 70 5.43 -43.19 -37.99
N THR A 71 4.92 -42.02 -38.36
CA THR A 71 5.56 -40.75 -38.07
C THR A 71 5.58 -40.60 -36.56
N VAL A 72 6.76 -40.84 -35.98
CA VAL A 72 7.11 -40.37 -34.64
C VAL A 72 6.79 -38.87 -34.64
N ARG A 73 5.75 -38.46 -33.91
CA ARG A 73 5.48 -37.03 -33.70
C ARG A 73 6.76 -36.41 -33.14
N PRO A 74 7.24 -35.29 -33.70
CA PRO A 74 8.42 -34.65 -33.17
C PRO A 74 8.20 -34.34 -31.69
N ILE A 75 9.25 -34.59 -30.93
CA ILE A 75 9.51 -34.08 -29.57
C ILE A 75 8.92 -32.68 -29.48
N LEU A 76 8.12 -32.42 -28.41
CA LEU A 76 7.48 -31.13 -28.13
C LEU A 76 8.33 -29.97 -28.64
N ASP A 77 7.77 -29.13 -29.51
CA ASP A 77 8.43 -27.92 -29.95
C ASP A 77 8.67 -27.03 -28.72
N MET A 78 9.93 -26.94 -28.31
CA MET A 78 10.33 -26.18 -27.14
C MET A 78 10.07 -24.68 -27.28
N SER A 79 9.78 -24.19 -28.49
CA SER A 79 9.33 -22.81 -28.72
C SER A 79 7.88 -22.58 -28.28
N GLU A 80 6.98 -23.54 -28.51
CA GLU A 80 5.60 -23.50 -28.02
C GLU A 80 5.54 -23.59 -26.49
N VAL A 81 6.40 -24.42 -25.89
CA VAL A 81 6.55 -24.51 -24.43
C VAL A 81 7.06 -23.19 -23.85
N ARG A 82 8.02 -22.54 -24.52
CA ARG A 82 8.59 -21.26 -24.10
C ARG A 82 7.57 -20.12 -24.20
N ASP A 83 6.83 -20.02 -25.32
CA ASP A 83 5.79 -19.01 -25.49
C ASP A 83 4.62 -19.21 -24.50
N TYR A 84 4.27 -20.46 -24.20
CA TYR A 84 3.30 -20.77 -23.15
C TYR A 84 3.77 -20.31 -21.77
N VAL A 85 5.01 -20.61 -21.39
CA VAL A 85 5.61 -20.17 -20.13
C VAL A 85 5.66 -18.64 -20.05
N ASP A 86 6.11 -17.96 -21.11
CA ASP A 86 6.18 -16.49 -21.17
C ASP A 86 4.79 -15.84 -21.08
N LYS A 87 3.76 -16.48 -21.67
CA LYS A 87 2.37 -16.04 -21.56
C LYS A 87 1.81 -16.25 -20.16
N GLN A 88 2.10 -17.38 -19.52
CA GLN A 88 1.71 -17.62 -18.13
C GLN A 88 2.39 -16.63 -17.19
N GLN A 89 3.67 -16.34 -17.40
CA GLN A 89 4.41 -15.35 -16.64
C GLN A 89 3.80 -13.96 -16.82
N ARG A 90 3.52 -13.52 -18.05
CA ARG A 90 2.81 -12.24 -18.31
C ARG A 90 1.44 -12.15 -17.65
N ILE A 91 0.68 -13.24 -17.60
CA ILE A 91 -0.62 -13.27 -16.90
C ILE A 91 -0.44 -13.20 -15.39
N LEU A 92 0.55 -13.91 -14.84
CA LEU A 92 0.89 -13.86 -13.42
C LEU A 92 1.38 -12.46 -13.03
N ASP A 93 2.23 -11.84 -13.84
CA ASP A 93 2.73 -10.48 -13.67
C ASP A 93 1.57 -9.47 -13.76
N ALA A 94 0.66 -9.63 -14.73
CA ALA A 94 -0.53 -8.79 -14.83
C ALA A 94 -1.48 -8.95 -13.64
N LYS A 95 -1.66 -10.17 -13.11
CA LYS A 95 -2.48 -10.44 -11.91
C LYS A 95 -1.83 -9.92 -10.63
N ARG A 96 -0.51 -10.11 -10.47
CA ARG A 96 0.29 -9.52 -9.37
C ARG A 96 0.20 -8.01 -9.44
N SER A 97 0.41 -7.45 -10.62
CA SER A 97 0.35 -6.01 -10.86
C SER A 97 -1.06 -5.44 -10.65
N TYR A 98 -2.13 -6.13 -11.01
CA TYR A 98 -3.50 -5.70 -10.71
C TYR A 98 -3.80 -5.72 -9.20
N ARG A 99 -3.40 -6.78 -8.48
CA ARG A 99 -3.60 -6.89 -7.03
C ARG A 99 -2.70 -5.94 -6.23
N ALA A 100 -1.52 -5.60 -6.75
CA ALA A 100 -0.53 -4.70 -6.18
C ALA A 100 -0.85 -3.22 -6.46
N ARG A 101 -1.22 -2.84 -7.69
CA ARG A 101 -1.71 -1.47 -8.04
C ARG A 101 -2.97 -1.04 -7.29
N MET A 102 -3.55 -1.97 -6.54
CA MET A 102 -4.74 -1.81 -5.72
C MET A 102 -4.39 -1.72 -4.22
N ARG A 103 -3.11 -1.62 -3.87
CA ARG A 103 -2.62 -1.46 -2.51
C ARG A 103 -2.04 -0.09 -2.30
N SER A 104 -2.22 0.42 -1.09
CA SER A 104 -1.61 1.65 -0.64
C SER A 104 -0.98 1.47 0.72
N ILE A 105 0.07 2.24 0.97
CA ILE A 105 0.62 2.48 2.31
C ILE A 105 0.36 3.92 2.69
N VAL A 106 -0.52 4.14 3.67
CA VAL A 106 -0.94 5.49 4.06
C VAL A 106 -0.73 5.66 5.56
N PRO A 107 0.26 6.45 6.00
CA PRO A 107 0.37 6.83 7.40
C PRO A 107 -0.77 7.77 7.82
N PRO A 108 -1.29 7.68 9.05
CA PRO A 108 -1.92 8.82 9.70
C PRO A 108 -0.83 9.91 9.88
N THR A 109 -0.82 10.94 9.04
CA THR A 109 0.27 11.94 9.00
C THR A 109 0.14 12.98 10.12
N TYR A 110 0.21 12.56 11.37
CA TYR A 110 0.04 13.42 12.54
C TYR A 110 1.37 14.03 13.03
N PHE A 111 2.25 14.36 12.09
CA PHE A 111 3.49 15.08 12.32
C PHE A 111 3.47 16.47 11.68
N TYR A 112 4.07 17.44 12.37
CA TYR A 112 4.08 18.83 11.93
C TYR A 112 4.81 18.97 10.57
N PRO A 113 4.43 19.94 9.71
CA PRO A 113 5.20 20.32 8.54
C PRO A 113 6.70 20.46 8.82
N ASP A 114 7.54 20.07 7.86
CA ASP A 114 8.99 20.11 8.03
C ASP A 114 9.75 20.57 6.77
N TYR A 115 9.05 21.17 5.80
CA TYR A 115 9.60 21.62 4.51
C TYR A 115 10.86 22.52 4.58
N TRP A 116 11.12 23.17 5.72
CA TRP A 116 12.30 24.02 5.93
C TRP A 116 13.53 23.27 6.42
N LYS A 117 13.39 22.02 6.88
CA LYS A 117 14.52 21.20 7.35
C LYS A 117 15.38 20.73 6.17
N PRO A 118 16.61 20.24 6.39
CA PRO A 118 17.34 19.51 5.36
C PRO A 118 16.52 18.33 4.83
N VAL A 119 16.53 18.10 3.51
CA VAL A 119 15.69 17.08 2.84
C VAL A 119 15.82 15.69 3.47
N ALA A 120 17.02 15.31 3.92
CA ALA A 120 17.27 14.03 4.58
C ALA A 120 16.58 13.87 5.95
N GLU A 121 16.09 14.96 6.54
CA GLU A 121 15.38 15.01 7.82
C GLU A 121 13.88 15.23 7.66
N GLN A 122 13.39 15.36 6.42
CA GLN A 122 11.98 15.64 6.13
C GLN A 122 11.17 14.35 6.02
N ASN A 123 10.25 14.15 6.97
CA ASN A 123 9.28 13.06 6.95
C ASN A 123 8.32 13.22 5.76
N TRP A 124 7.84 14.44 5.51
CA TRP A 124 6.90 14.70 4.42
C TRP A 124 7.52 14.40 3.05
N HIS A 125 8.80 14.74 2.86
CA HIS A 125 9.52 14.41 1.63
C HIS A 125 9.73 12.90 1.48
N THR A 126 10.19 12.22 2.53
CA THR A 126 10.38 10.76 2.55
C THR A 126 9.10 10.00 2.21
N MET A 127 7.96 10.47 2.74
CA MET A 127 6.65 9.92 2.39
C MET A 127 6.28 10.21 0.92
N ALA A 128 6.51 11.44 0.44
CA ALA A 128 6.13 11.86 -0.90
C ALA A 128 6.91 11.12 -2.01
N GLN A 129 8.14 10.68 -1.72
CA GLN A 129 8.91 9.78 -2.59
C GLN A 129 8.20 8.45 -2.87
N ALA A 130 7.27 8.03 -2.01
CA ALA A 130 6.44 6.85 -2.19
C ALA A 130 5.04 7.16 -2.75
N SER A 131 4.81 8.36 -3.31
CA SER A 131 3.49 8.83 -3.78
C SER A 131 2.74 7.89 -4.72
N GLU A 132 3.44 7.04 -5.47
CA GLU A 132 2.84 6.00 -6.31
C GLU A 132 2.03 4.95 -5.53
N VAL A 133 2.39 4.72 -4.26
CA VAL A 133 1.70 3.80 -3.33
C VAL A 133 1.21 4.50 -2.06
N CYS A 134 1.51 5.79 -1.88
CA CYS A 134 0.98 6.67 -0.84
C CYS A 134 0.22 7.82 -1.50
N PRO A 135 -0.97 7.55 -2.09
CA PRO A 135 -1.66 8.48 -2.98
C PRO A 135 -2.23 9.71 -2.27
N PHE A 136 -2.36 9.64 -0.94
CA PHE A 136 -2.89 10.73 -0.14
C PHE A 136 -2.25 10.81 1.25
N LEU A 137 -2.48 11.95 1.91
CA LEU A 137 -2.05 12.27 3.27
C LEU A 137 -3.22 12.85 4.07
N ILE A 138 -3.12 12.87 5.40
CA ILE A 138 -4.16 13.35 6.31
C ILE A 138 -3.62 14.48 7.19
N ILE A 139 -4.02 15.71 6.93
CA ILE A 139 -3.61 16.84 7.79
C ILE A 139 -4.45 16.88 9.06
N ASN A 140 -3.75 17.00 10.18
CA ASN A 140 -4.35 17.20 11.49
C ASN A 140 -3.66 18.36 12.24
N PRO A 141 -3.89 19.63 11.85
CA PRO A 141 -3.23 20.76 12.49
C PRO A 141 -3.41 20.83 14.01
N ALA A 142 -4.63 20.60 14.52
CA ALA A 142 -4.89 20.65 15.96
C ALA A 142 -6.12 19.81 16.37
N SER A 143 -6.12 18.51 16.09
CA SER A 143 -7.32 17.64 16.25
C SER A 143 -8.53 18.20 15.48
N GLY A 144 -8.27 18.72 14.29
CA GLY A 144 -9.15 19.59 13.51
C GLY A 144 -8.34 20.64 12.74
N PRO A 145 -8.99 21.59 12.04
CA PRO A 145 -8.34 22.48 11.09
C PRO A 145 -7.40 23.51 11.73
N GLY A 146 -7.38 23.63 13.06
CA GLY A 146 -6.43 24.47 13.79
C GLY A 146 -6.67 25.97 13.64
N GLU A 147 -5.58 26.75 13.74
CA GLU A 147 -5.63 28.20 13.60
C GLU A 147 -5.73 28.59 12.13
N GLY A 148 -6.73 29.41 11.77
CA GLY A 148 -7.04 29.75 10.38
C GLY A 148 -6.02 30.66 9.66
N PRO A 149 -6.37 31.15 8.46
CA PRO A 149 -5.48 31.96 7.62
C PRO A 149 -4.85 33.14 8.36
N GLY A 150 -3.53 33.29 8.17
CA GLY A 150 -2.72 34.31 8.85
C GLY A 150 -1.97 33.80 10.08
N SER A 151 -2.31 32.61 10.59
CA SER A 151 -1.53 31.96 11.65
C SER A 151 -0.22 31.35 11.11
N PRO A 152 0.83 31.22 11.94
CA PRO A 152 2.04 30.47 11.58
C PRO A 152 1.72 29.01 11.21
N GLN A 153 0.84 28.35 11.96
CA GLN A 153 0.44 26.96 11.71
C GLN A 153 -0.20 26.80 10.32
N HIS A 154 -1.16 27.67 9.95
CA HIS A 154 -1.77 27.66 8.63
C HIS A 154 -0.74 27.85 7.52
N LYS A 155 0.18 28.80 7.70
CA LYS A 155 1.26 29.04 6.74
C LYS A 155 2.17 27.81 6.57
N ASP A 156 2.52 27.15 7.65
CA ASP A 156 3.42 25.99 7.61
C ASP A 156 2.77 24.82 6.86
N PHE A 157 1.51 24.52 7.20
CA PHE A 157 0.74 23.49 6.49
C PHE A 157 0.56 23.85 5.02
N THR A 158 0.13 25.07 4.69
CA THR A 158 -0.08 25.45 3.28
C THR A 158 1.20 25.42 2.45
N ASN A 159 2.37 25.73 3.02
CA ASN A 159 3.65 25.60 2.32
C ASN A 159 4.01 24.13 2.08
N GLN A 160 3.85 23.27 3.09
CA GLN A 160 4.07 21.83 2.95
C GLN A 160 3.17 21.23 1.86
N LEU A 161 1.88 21.53 1.92
CA LEU A 161 0.88 20.97 1.01
C LEU A 161 1.08 21.38 -0.44
N LYS A 162 1.61 22.59 -0.69
CA LYS A 162 2.01 23.02 -2.05
C LYS A 162 3.08 22.12 -2.64
N LEU A 163 4.06 21.68 -1.83
CA LEU A 163 5.11 20.77 -2.28
C LEU A 163 4.53 19.37 -2.54
N ASN A 164 3.81 18.81 -1.57
CA ASN A 164 3.22 17.48 -1.71
C ASN A 164 2.28 17.36 -2.92
N ARG A 165 1.45 18.38 -3.14
CA ARG A 165 0.54 18.42 -4.30
C ARG A 165 1.29 18.73 -5.61
N GLY A 166 2.10 19.78 -5.62
CA GLY A 166 2.71 20.31 -6.84
C GLY A 166 3.79 19.41 -7.42
N GLU A 167 4.60 18.79 -6.57
CA GLU A 167 5.74 17.94 -7.00
C GLU A 167 5.36 16.46 -7.10
N TYR A 168 4.50 15.97 -6.20
CA TYR A 168 4.22 14.53 -6.07
C TYR A 168 2.78 14.15 -6.40
N GLY A 169 1.90 15.13 -6.66
CA GLY A 169 0.50 14.86 -6.99
C GLY A 169 -0.32 14.23 -5.86
N GLN A 170 0.17 14.25 -4.62
CA GLN A 170 -0.52 13.64 -3.48
C GLN A 170 -1.81 14.40 -3.16
N LYS A 171 -2.86 13.63 -2.85
CA LYS A 171 -4.15 14.13 -2.41
C LYS A 171 -4.14 14.44 -0.91
N ILE A 172 -4.92 15.43 -0.50
CA ILE A 172 -4.88 15.96 0.87
C ILE A 172 -6.23 15.73 1.54
N TYR A 173 -6.24 15.08 2.70
CA TYR A 173 -7.47 14.81 3.46
C TYR A 173 -7.44 15.60 4.78
N GLY A 174 -8.56 16.23 5.14
CA GLY A 174 -8.72 16.93 6.42
C GLY A 174 -9.21 15.99 7.52
N TYR A 175 -8.53 15.97 8.67
CA TYR A 175 -8.95 15.22 9.85
C TYR A 175 -10.12 15.91 10.58
N ILE A 176 -11.21 15.21 10.83
CA ILE A 176 -12.32 15.70 11.66
C ILE A 176 -12.68 14.64 12.70
N ARG A 177 -12.63 15.03 13.97
CA ARG A 177 -13.06 14.18 15.07
C ARG A 177 -14.57 14.19 15.22
N THR A 178 -15.23 13.03 15.10
CA THR A 178 -16.70 12.94 15.08
C THR A 178 -17.36 13.01 16.46
N GLY A 179 -16.59 12.85 17.54
CA GLY A 179 -17.07 12.94 18.92
C GLY A 179 -16.17 13.79 19.82
N ALA A 180 -16.67 14.12 21.01
CA ALA A 180 -15.82 14.59 22.12
C ALA A 180 -15.06 13.42 22.77
N SER A 181 -15.62 12.21 22.65
CA SER A 181 -15.03 10.91 22.88
C SER A 181 -15.89 9.86 22.15
N ILE A 182 -15.41 8.61 22.05
CA ILE A 182 -16.25 7.48 21.65
C ILE A 182 -17.45 7.41 22.61
N GLY A 183 -18.65 7.71 22.12
CA GLY A 183 -19.90 7.73 22.90
C GLY A 183 -20.54 9.11 23.06
N GLN A 184 -19.84 10.19 22.72
CA GLN A 184 -20.32 11.57 22.82
C GLN A 184 -20.22 12.24 21.43
N PRO A 185 -21.19 12.01 20.53
CA PRO A 185 -21.11 12.52 19.17
C PRO A 185 -21.21 14.06 19.16
N ARG A 186 -20.43 14.69 18.28
CA ARG A 186 -20.56 16.12 17.98
C ARG A 186 -21.75 16.36 17.06
N ASP A 187 -22.33 17.55 17.13
CA ASP A 187 -23.42 17.93 16.22
C ASP A 187 -22.92 18.10 14.78
N LEU A 188 -23.83 17.91 13.81
CA LEU A 188 -23.48 17.94 12.40
C LEU A 188 -23.04 19.33 11.92
N GLU A 189 -23.57 20.43 12.49
CA GLU A 189 -23.13 21.76 12.05
C GLU A 189 -21.67 21.98 12.42
N THR A 190 -21.27 21.66 13.65
CA THR A 190 -19.87 21.78 14.09
C THR A 190 -18.93 20.92 13.24
N LEU A 191 -19.35 19.72 12.81
CA LEU A 191 -18.56 18.89 11.88
C LEU A 191 -18.43 19.54 10.50
N PHE A 192 -19.53 20.03 9.94
CA PHE A 192 -19.52 20.63 8.60
C PHE A 192 -18.90 22.03 8.55
N ASP A 193 -18.86 22.74 9.68
CA ASP A 193 -18.07 23.96 9.87
C ASP A 193 -16.57 23.66 9.70
N GLU A 194 -16.09 22.55 10.24
CA GLU A 194 -14.72 22.11 10.04
C GLU A 194 -14.44 21.61 8.63
N VAL A 195 -15.38 20.91 7.99
CA VAL A 195 -15.29 20.55 6.56
C VAL A 195 -15.07 21.80 5.71
N ARG A 196 -15.90 22.84 5.90
CA ARG A 196 -15.78 24.10 5.17
C ARG A 196 -14.44 24.77 5.41
N LYS A 197 -13.96 24.81 6.66
CA LYS A 197 -12.62 25.33 6.98
C LYS A 197 -11.53 24.55 6.27
N TYR A 198 -11.58 23.22 6.25
CA TYR A 198 -10.59 22.42 5.54
C TYR A 198 -10.55 22.72 4.04
N ILE A 199 -11.72 22.82 3.41
CA ILE A 199 -11.85 23.18 2.00
C ILE A 199 -11.31 24.60 1.76
N ASP A 200 -11.77 25.58 2.53
CA ASP A 200 -11.43 26.98 2.34
C ASP A 200 -9.96 27.30 2.66
N TRP A 201 -9.39 26.66 3.69
CA TRP A 201 -8.08 27.02 4.21
C TRP A 201 -6.95 26.20 3.59
N TYR A 202 -7.23 24.94 3.23
CA TYR A 202 -6.21 23.98 2.80
C TYR A 202 -6.50 23.34 1.45
N ASP A 203 -7.65 23.65 0.82
CA ASP A 203 -8.06 23.09 -0.47
C ASP A 203 -8.02 21.57 -0.49
N VAL A 204 -8.54 20.92 0.58
CA VAL A 204 -8.49 19.46 0.73
C VAL A 204 -9.25 18.74 -0.37
N ASP A 205 -8.76 17.56 -0.75
CA ASP A 205 -9.37 16.65 -1.72
C ASP A 205 -10.36 15.66 -1.07
N GLY A 206 -10.32 15.48 0.26
CA GLY A 206 -11.19 14.56 0.99
C GLY A 206 -11.22 14.83 2.50
N ILE A 207 -12.01 14.04 3.23
CA ILE A 207 -12.15 14.16 4.69
C ILE A 207 -11.94 12.81 5.37
N PHE A 208 -11.25 12.83 6.52
CA PHE A 208 -11.05 11.69 7.41
C PHE A 208 -11.87 11.91 8.69
N TRP A 209 -12.89 11.08 8.90
CA TRP A 209 -13.78 11.10 10.06
C TRP A 209 -13.25 10.18 11.15
N ASP A 210 -12.71 10.75 12.21
CA ASP A 210 -12.10 10.00 13.31
C ASP A 210 -13.05 9.73 14.48
N GLU A 211 -12.66 8.78 15.33
CA GLU A 211 -13.41 8.31 16.50
C GLU A 211 -14.82 7.81 16.15
N ALA A 212 -14.97 7.20 14.98
CA ALA A 212 -16.26 6.67 14.55
C ALA A 212 -16.67 5.45 15.38
N TYR A 213 -17.98 5.28 15.55
CA TYR A 213 -18.55 4.02 16.05
C TYR A 213 -18.28 2.86 15.10
N ASN A 214 -18.03 1.67 15.65
CA ASN A 214 -17.93 0.43 14.90
C ASN A 214 -19.25 -0.34 14.80
N GLY A 215 -20.27 0.07 15.58
CA GLY A 215 -21.62 -0.49 15.56
C GLY A 215 -21.81 -1.76 16.42
N TRP A 216 -20.78 -2.25 17.11
CA TRP A 216 -20.87 -3.43 17.97
C TRP A 216 -21.16 -3.07 19.43
N GLY A 217 -21.73 -4.02 20.20
CA GLY A 217 -21.91 -3.89 21.65
C GLY A 217 -22.70 -2.63 22.04
N ASP A 218 -22.13 -1.82 22.94
CA ASP A 218 -22.71 -0.55 23.40
C ASP A 218 -22.80 0.53 22.31
N GLN A 219 -22.30 0.25 21.12
CA GLN A 219 -22.38 1.09 19.93
C GLN A 219 -23.43 0.63 18.92
N ALA A 220 -24.15 -0.47 19.20
CA ALA A 220 -25.22 -0.97 18.34
C ALA A 220 -26.30 0.10 18.10
N GLY A 221 -26.71 0.26 16.84
CA GLY A 221 -27.69 1.25 16.40
C GLY A 221 -27.14 2.67 16.24
N LYS A 222 -25.86 2.91 16.55
CA LYS A 222 -25.24 4.25 16.41
C LYS A 222 -24.70 4.52 15.01
N GLU A 223 -24.78 3.56 14.09
CA GLU A 223 -24.42 3.72 12.67
C GLU A 223 -25.24 4.80 11.96
N GLU A 224 -26.48 5.07 12.42
CA GLU A 224 -27.34 6.11 11.84
C GLU A 224 -26.67 7.50 11.88
N PHE A 225 -25.86 7.77 12.91
CA PHE A 225 -25.11 9.01 12.99
C PHE A 225 -24.15 9.18 11.81
N HIS A 226 -23.45 8.10 11.43
CA HIS A 226 -22.50 8.11 10.32
C HIS A 226 -23.19 8.15 8.96
N HIS A 227 -24.37 7.54 8.84
CA HIS A 227 -25.23 7.70 7.65
C HIS A 227 -25.64 9.15 7.46
N ARG A 228 -26.06 9.86 8.53
CA ARG A 228 -26.39 11.29 8.42
C ARG A 228 -25.20 12.16 8.00
N ILE A 229 -23.99 11.83 8.47
CA ILE A 229 -22.75 12.48 8.00
C ILE A 229 -22.54 12.20 6.51
N ALA A 230 -22.60 10.93 6.10
CA ALA A 230 -22.38 10.49 4.73
C ALA A 230 -23.40 11.10 3.76
N ASP A 231 -24.69 11.08 4.10
CA ASP A 231 -25.78 11.64 3.28
C ASP A 231 -25.58 13.13 3.05
N ARG A 232 -25.32 13.89 4.13
CA ARG A 232 -25.08 15.34 4.03
C ARG A 232 -23.80 15.64 3.24
N PHE A 233 -22.74 14.86 3.45
CA PHE A 233 -21.47 15.06 2.76
C PHE A 233 -21.60 14.75 1.27
N ASN A 234 -22.24 13.64 0.91
CA ASN A 234 -22.49 13.25 -0.48
C ASN A 234 -23.44 14.23 -1.20
N ALA A 235 -24.38 14.83 -0.48
CA ALA A 235 -25.26 15.86 -1.04
C ALA A 235 -24.51 17.17 -1.38
N LEU A 236 -23.54 17.56 -0.53
CA LEU A 236 -22.80 18.81 -0.69
C LEU A 236 -21.53 18.66 -1.56
N TYR A 237 -20.86 17.51 -1.46
CA TYR A 237 -19.54 17.25 -2.03
C TYR A 237 -19.46 15.85 -2.70
N PRO A 238 -20.34 15.52 -3.67
CA PRO A 238 -20.44 14.17 -4.25
C PRO A 238 -19.17 13.65 -4.94
N TRP A 239 -18.20 14.52 -5.22
CA TRP A 239 -16.92 14.17 -5.84
C TRP A 239 -15.79 13.93 -4.84
N MET A 240 -15.99 14.22 -3.55
CA MET A 240 -14.94 14.14 -2.53
C MET A 240 -14.97 12.78 -1.81
N PRO A 241 -13.86 12.02 -1.77
CA PRO A 241 -13.74 10.82 -0.97
C PRO A 241 -13.77 11.09 0.54
N THR A 242 -14.31 10.14 1.29
CA THR A 242 -14.25 10.14 2.75
C THR A 242 -13.63 8.85 3.29
N ILE A 243 -12.93 9.00 4.41
CA ILE A 243 -12.40 7.90 5.21
C ILE A 243 -13.12 7.94 6.54
N VAL A 244 -13.55 6.79 7.06
CA VAL A 244 -14.13 6.67 8.40
C VAL A 244 -13.20 5.81 9.24
N ASN A 245 -12.84 6.27 10.44
CA ASN A 245 -12.00 5.51 11.36
C ASN A 245 -12.77 5.06 12.61
N PRO A 246 -13.27 3.81 12.61
CA PRO A 246 -13.75 3.15 13.82
C PRO A 246 -12.64 2.49 14.67
N GLY A 247 -11.42 2.38 14.16
CA GLY A 247 -10.28 1.70 14.79
C GLY A 247 -10.42 0.18 14.95
N ALA A 248 -11.53 -0.39 14.47
CA ALA A 248 -11.90 -1.79 14.66
C ALA A 248 -12.84 -2.27 13.54
N ASN A 249 -13.02 -3.59 13.43
CA ASN A 249 -14.00 -4.15 12.50
C ASN A 249 -15.41 -3.64 12.87
N THR A 250 -16.32 -3.68 11.90
CA THR A 250 -17.60 -2.99 11.99
C THR A 250 -18.77 -3.92 11.70
N THR A 251 -19.97 -3.53 12.15
CA THR A 251 -21.21 -4.16 11.72
C THR A 251 -21.49 -3.88 10.24
N ALA A 252 -22.39 -4.67 9.64
CA ALA A 252 -22.83 -4.45 8.26
C ALA A 252 -23.43 -3.04 8.05
N GLY A 253 -24.04 -2.45 9.08
CA GLY A 253 -24.64 -1.11 9.02
C GLY A 253 -23.63 0.02 8.80
N MET A 254 -22.34 -0.21 9.06
CA MET A 254 -21.28 0.78 8.79
C MET A 254 -20.74 0.71 7.36
N VAL A 255 -21.02 -0.36 6.61
CA VAL A 255 -20.55 -0.48 5.23
C VAL A 255 -21.22 0.60 4.38
N GLY A 256 -20.40 1.42 3.72
CA GLY A 256 -20.88 2.52 2.86
C GLY A 256 -20.99 3.88 3.54
N THR A 257 -20.70 4.01 4.85
CA THR A 257 -20.63 5.33 5.51
C THR A 257 -19.39 6.13 5.11
N GLY A 258 -18.44 5.51 4.41
CA GLY A 258 -17.28 6.14 3.81
C GLY A 258 -16.77 5.34 2.61
N TRP A 259 -15.88 5.94 1.82
CA TRP A 259 -15.21 5.25 0.71
C TRP A 259 -14.16 4.27 1.22
N HIS A 260 -13.45 4.68 2.27
CA HIS A 260 -12.50 3.87 3.00
C HIS A 260 -12.88 3.80 4.48
N MET A 261 -12.51 2.72 5.14
CA MET A 261 -12.78 2.43 6.54
C MET A 261 -11.52 1.88 7.20
N MET A 262 -11.03 2.54 8.26
CA MET A 262 -9.94 2.01 9.07
C MET A 262 -10.50 0.97 10.05
N THR A 263 -10.51 -0.30 9.60
CA THR A 263 -11.14 -1.42 10.30
C THR A 263 -10.21 -2.16 11.26
N PHE A 264 -8.99 -1.66 11.45
CA PHE A 264 -8.07 -2.14 12.47
C PHE A 264 -7.07 -1.03 12.81
N GLU A 265 -6.91 -0.73 14.09
CA GLU A 265 -5.95 0.24 14.60
C GLU A 265 -5.38 -0.22 15.95
N GLN A 266 -4.41 -1.13 15.92
CA GLN A 266 -3.85 -1.76 17.12
C GLN A 266 -2.42 -2.30 16.92
N GLU A 267 -1.83 -2.81 18.01
CA GLU A 267 -0.50 -3.41 18.03
C GLU A 267 -0.39 -4.71 17.20
N ALA A 268 0.80 -4.96 16.66
CA ALA A 268 1.10 -6.10 15.79
C ALA A 268 0.81 -7.47 16.43
N SER A 269 1.03 -7.61 17.74
CA SER A 269 0.68 -8.81 18.51
C SER A 269 -0.81 -9.16 18.41
N LEU A 270 -1.68 -8.17 18.50
CA LEU A 270 -3.12 -8.35 18.34
C LEU A 270 -3.46 -8.65 16.88
N TYR A 271 -2.84 -7.95 15.92
CA TYR A 271 -3.08 -8.20 14.51
C TYR A 271 -2.83 -9.65 14.11
N LEU A 272 -1.74 -10.25 14.62
CA LEU A 272 -1.37 -11.63 14.28
C LEU A 272 -2.24 -12.70 14.96
N THR A 273 -3.04 -12.33 15.96
CA THR A 273 -3.83 -13.27 16.77
C THR A 273 -5.34 -13.06 16.66
N ASP A 274 -5.79 -11.91 16.16
CA ASP A 274 -7.20 -11.58 16.01
C ASP A 274 -7.87 -12.42 14.90
N LYS A 275 -9.01 -13.02 15.25
CA LYS A 275 -9.83 -13.83 14.35
C LYS A 275 -10.88 -13.00 13.59
N TYR A 276 -11.02 -11.73 13.94
CA TYR A 276 -12.07 -10.83 13.47
C TYR A 276 -11.53 -9.65 12.65
N LEU A 277 -10.31 -9.76 12.13
CA LEU A 277 -9.70 -8.76 11.23
C LEU A 277 -10.59 -8.45 10.01
N VAL A 278 -11.37 -9.43 9.57
CA VAL A 278 -12.34 -9.30 8.48
C VAL A 278 -13.69 -9.88 8.89
N GLN A 279 -14.76 -9.39 8.28
CA GLN A 279 -16.13 -9.83 8.54
C GLN A 279 -16.76 -10.45 7.30
N GLU A 280 -17.80 -11.27 7.48
CA GLU A 280 -18.48 -11.93 6.35
C GLU A 280 -19.06 -10.90 5.37
N HIS A 281 -19.67 -9.83 5.87
CA HIS A 281 -20.23 -8.74 5.07
C HIS A 281 -19.19 -7.87 4.34
N TYR A 282 -17.89 -8.07 4.60
CA TYR A 282 -16.83 -7.43 3.82
C TYR A 282 -16.56 -8.18 2.52
N LYS A 283 -17.04 -9.43 2.37
CA LYS A 283 -16.87 -10.19 1.13
C LYS A 283 -17.59 -9.49 -0.03
N GLY A 284 -16.93 -9.44 -1.18
CA GLY A 284 -17.44 -8.77 -2.37
C GLY A 284 -17.20 -7.26 -2.39
N GLN A 285 -16.83 -6.64 -1.26
CA GLN A 285 -16.43 -5.24 -1.23
C GLN A 285 -15.01 -5.05 -1.81
N PRO A 286 -14.72 -3.91 -2.47
CA PRO A 286 -13.37 -3.61 -2.92
C PRO A 286 -12.40 -3.58 -1.74
N ARG A 287 -11.23 -4.21 -1.87
CA ARG A 287 -10.23 -4.23 -0.79
C ARG A 287 -9.82 -2.83 -0.32
N GLN A 288 -9.87 -1.82 -1.20
CA GLN A 288 -9.55 -0.42 -0.88
C GLN A 288 -10.49 0.15 0.16
N MET A 289 -11.69 -0.40 0.31
CA MET A 289 -12.61 0.02 1.36
C MET A 289 -12.02 -0.22 2.75
N PHE A 290 -11.05 -1.11 2.91
CA PHE A 290 -10.52 -1.47 4.22
C PHE A 290 -9.06 -1.06 4.38
N TRP A 291 -8.80 -0.41 5.53
CA TRP A 291 -7.50 0.07 5.96
C TRP A 291 -7.15 -0.51 7.33
N HIS A 292 -5.97 -1.14 7.45
CA HIS A 292 -5.40 -1.50 8.75
C HIS A 292 -4.16 -0.66 9.08
N CYS A 293 -4.15 -0.08 10.26
CA CYS A 293 -3.04 0.65 10.84
C CYS A 293 -2.45 -0.18 11.99
N ILE A 294 -1.16 -0.54 11.90
CA ILE A 294 -0.52 -1.47 12.82
C ILE A 294 0.71 -0.82 13.45
N HIS A 295 0.71 -0.70 14.78
CA HIS A 295 1.82 -0.16 15.55
C HIS A 295 2.55 -1.24 16.38
N ASP A 296 3.59 -0.86 17.13
CA ASP A 296 4.41 -1.76 17.95
C ASP A 296 5.04 -2.92 17.14
N ILE A 297 5.54 -2.65 15.93
CA ILE A 297 6.35 -3.61 15.17
C ILE A 297 7.75 -3.69 15.78
N THR A 298 8.12 -4.87 16.27
CA THR A 298 9.36 -5.08 17.04
C THR A 298 10.52 -5.69 16.23
N GLY A 299 10.28 -6.13 15.00
CA GLY A 299 11.33 -6.67 14.16
C GLY A 299 10.88 -7.11 12.76
N PHE A 300 11.87 -7.43 11.93
CA PHE A 300 11.68 -7.78 10.51
C PHE A 300 10.74 -8.97 10.30
N GLU A 301 10.98 -10.09 10.98
CA GLU A 301 10.19 -11.30 10.79
C GLU A 301 8.72 -11.11 11.20
N GLN A 302 8.46 -10.32 12.26
CA GLN A 302 7.09 -9.95 12.67
C GLN A 302 6.42 -9.07 11.60
N ALA A 303 7.14 -8.09 11.04
CA ALA A 303 6.62 -7.26 9.96
C ALA A 303 6.26 -8.10 8.72
N VAL A 304 7.11 -9.08 8.36
CA VAL A 304 6.84 -10.01 7.25
C VAL A 304 5.60 -10.86 7.54
N GLN A 305 5.41 -11.35 8.76
CA GLN A 305 4.19 -12.07 9.16
C GLN A 305 2.94 -11.21 9.01
N VAL A 306 2.98 -9.94 9.44
CA VAL A 306 1.87 -8.99 9.30
C VAL A 306 1.51 -8.79 7.83
N LEU A 307 2.50 -8.54 6.97
CA LEU A 307 2.28 -8.29 5.54
C LEU A 307 1.75 -9.54 4.81
N ARG A 308 2.27 -10.73 5.14
CA ARG A 308 1.76 -12.00 4.61
C ARG A 308 0.34 -12.30 5.08
N LEU A 309 0.00 -11.99 6.34
CA LEU A 309 -1.37 -12.10 6.80
C LEU A 309 -2.28 -11.15 6.02
N ALA A 310 -1.87 -9.89 5.85
CA ALA A 310 -2.63 -8.90 5.07
C ALA A 310 -2.83 -9.32 3.59
N ASP A 311 -1.92 -10.09 3.00
CA ASP A 311 -2.11 -10.68 1.66
C ASP A 311 -3.30 -11.64 1.57
N THR A 312 -3.65 -12.28 2.68
CA THR A 312 -4.78 -13.22 2.76
C THR A 312 -6.11 -12.53 3.05
N LEU A 313 -6.08 -11.26 3.49
CA LEU A 313 -7.26 -10.50 3.90
C LEU A 313 -7.80 -9.62 2.77
N ASN A 314 -9.07 -9.23 2.89
CA ASN A 314 -9.68 -8.22 2.01
C ASN A 314 -9.29 -6.79 2.43
N VAL A 315 -7.99 -6.49 2.49
CA VAL A 315 -7.47 -5.16 2.90
C VAL A 315 -6.64 -4.54 1.79
N GLY A 316 -6.84 -3.26 1.51
CA GLY A 316 -6.20 -2.54 0.41
C GLY A 316 -5.25 -1.44 0.90
N ILE A 317 -5.47 -0.90 2.09
CA ILE A 317 -4.64 0.17 2.63
C ILE A 317 -3.99 -0.36 3.91
N LEU A 318 -2.68 -0.17 4.05
CA LEU A 318 -1.94 -0.52 5.26
C LEU A 318 -1.11 0.65 5.77
N TYR A 319 -0.74 0.58 7.04
CA TYR A 319 0.42 1.28 7.55
C TYR A 319 1.02 0.50 8.70
N LEU A 320 2.34 0.34 8.68
CA LEU A 320 3.09 -0.31 9.75
C LEU A 320 4.06 0.69 10.38
N THR A 321 4.09 0.73 11.72
CA THR A 321 5.05 1.52 12.49
C THR A 321 5.72 0.73 13.61
N ASP A 322 7.02 0.96 13.80
CA ASP A 322 7.81 0.48 14.93
C ASP A 322 7.69 1.41 16.15
N ASP A 323 6.90 2.48 16.05
CA ASP A 323 6.50 3.30 17.18
C ASP A 323 5.40 2.64 18.03
N THR A 324 5.21 3.15 19.24
CA THR A 324 4.36 2.56 20.27
C THR A 324 3.27 3.51 20.75
N ILE A 325 2.13 2.93 21.13
CA ILE A 325 1.07 3.66 21.84
C ILE A 325 1.36 3.81 23.35
N TRP A 326 2.42 3.16 23.84
CA TRP A 326 2.75 3.12 25.26
C TRP A 326 3.79 4.17 25.65
N GLU A 327 3.52 4.97 26.68
CA GLU A 327 4.52 5.81 27.34
C GLU A 327 4.61 5.52 28.84
N THR A 328 5.77 5.77 29.44
CA THR A 328 5.97 5.72 30.89
C THR A 328 6.23 7.12 31.42
N LYS A 329 5.28 7.70 32.15
CA LYS A 329 5.43 9.02 32.81
C LYS A 329 5.29 8.85 34.32
N GLY A 330 6.28 9.33 35.07
CA GLY A 330 6.29 9.21 36.54
C GLY A 330 6.25 7.76 37.06
N GLY A 331 6.75 6.79 36.28
CA GLY A 331 6.71 5.36 36.62
C GLY A 331 5.38 4.66 36.27
N VAL A 332 4.40 5.36 35.73
CA VAL A 332 3.12 4.78 35.28
C VAL A 332 3.15 4.59 33.77
N ARG A 333 2.91 3.36 33.33
CA ARG A 333 2.77 3.02 31.91
C ARG A 333 1.32 3.23 31.47
N SER A 334 1.11 4.06 30.44
CA SER A 334 -0.22 4.39 29.89
C SER A 334 -0.22 4.36 28.36
N ARG A 335 -1.41 4.16 27.77
CA ARG A 335 -1.64 4.18 26.32
C ARG A 335 -1.85 5.60 25.82
N THR A 336 -0.83 6.45 25.95
CA THR A 336 -0.93 7.89 25.69
C THR A 336 0.17 8.43 24.76
N ALA A 337 1.04 7.57 24.23
CA ALA A 337 1.96 7.95 23.17
C ALA A 337 1.22 8.00 21.81
N ASN A 338 1.76 8.78 20.86
CA ASN A 338 1.23 8.88 19.51
C ASN A 338 2.14 8.10 18.55
N PRO A 339 1.76 6.90 18.08
CA PRO A 339 2.58 6.12 17.17
C PRO A 339 2.67 6.71 15.74
N TYR A 340 1.99 7.84 15.50
CA TYR A 340 1.82 8.48 14.19
C TYR A 340 2.47 9.86 14.09
N ASP A 341 3.34 10.21 15.04
CA ASP A 341 4.08 11.49 15.09
C ASP A 341 5.41 11.47 14.32
N ARG A 342 5.73 10.35 13.65
CA ARG A 342 6.85 10.21 12.71
C ARG A 342 6.66 9.04 11.75
N LEU A 343 7.48 8.98 10.72
CA LEU A 343 7.59 7.80 9.86
C LEU A 343 8.31 6.65 10.59
N PRO A 344 8.03 5.40 10.21
CA PRO A 344 8.73 4.24 10.76
C PRO A 344 10.20 4.23 10.38
N ALA A 345 10.97 3.35 11.03
CA ALA A 345 12.34 3.07 10.62
C ALA A 345 12.44 2.77 9.12
N ALA A 346 13.52 3.25 8.48
CA ALA A 346 13.69 3.20 7.02
C ALA A 346 13.64 1.79 6.42
N TRP A 347 13.98 0.75 7.18
CA TRP A 347 13.84 -0.64 6.75
C TRP A 347 12.35 -1.04 6.65
N LEU A 348 11.55 -0.67 7.66
CA LEU A 348 10.12 -0.97 7.73
C LEU A 348 9.32 -0.16 6.71
N TRP A 349 9.70 1.09 6.46
CA TRP A 349 9.14 1.92 5.39
C TRP A 349 9.36 1.27 4.01
N ARG A 350 10.59 0.84 3.71
CA ARG A 350 10.89 0.17 2.44
C ARG A 350 10.19 -1.19 2.29
N LEU A 351 10.08 -1.96 3.37
CA LEU A 351 9.41 -3.25 3.35
C LEU A 351 7.91 -3.11 3.01
N GLN A 352 7.21 -2.15 3.63
CA GLN A 352 5.79 -1.93 3.32
C GLN A 352 5.57 -1.30 1.94
N ILE A 353 6.50 -0.47 1.43
CA ILE A 353 6.50 -0.04 0.02
C ILE A 353 6.57 -1.25 -0.91
N ALA A 354 7.51 -2.17 -0.66
CA ALA A 354 7.65 -3.38 -1.48
C ALA A 354 6.36 -4.21 -1.46
N TRP A 355 5.69 -4.34 -0.31
CA TRP A 355 4.39 -4.99 -0.23
C TRP A 355 3.30 -4.30 -1.07
N ALA A 356 3.22 -2.96 -1.01
CA ALA A 356 2.26 -2.20 -1.79
C ALA A 356 2.51 -2.34 -3.30
N LYS A 357 3.78 -2.36 -3.71
CA LYS A 357 4.20 -2.58 -5.10
C LYS A 357 4.04 -4.03 -5.59
N GLY A 358 3.79 -4.98 -4.68
CA GLY A 358 3.73 -6.41 -5.01
C GLY A 358 5.11 -7.07 -5.17
N GLU A 359 6.14 -6.42 -4.65
CA GLU A 359 7.56 -6.78 -4.71
C GLU A 359 8.06 -7.38 -3.38
N LEU A 360 7.16 -7.73 -2.45
CA LEU A 360 7.55 -8.27 -1.14
C LEU A 360 8.46 -9.50 -1.28
N GLU A 361 8.11 -10.47 -2.12
CA GLU A 361 8.92 -11.68 -2.28
C GLU A 361 10.29 -11.40 -2.94
N ASP A 362 10.38 -10.40 -3.82
CA ASP A 362 11.66 -9.97 -4.39
C ASP A 362 12.53 -9.28 -3.33
N TYR A 363 11.91 -8.48 -2.45
CA TYR A 363 12.58 -7.89 -1.29
C TYR A 363 13.13 -8.97 -0.34
N LEU A 364 12.31 -9.98 -0.02
CA LEU A 364 12.72 -11.10 0.84
C LEU A 364 13.85 -11.92 0.21
N THR A 365 13.77 -12.18 -1.09
CA THR A 365 14.81 -12.88 -1.84
C THR A 365 16.15 -12.12 -1.77
N GLN A 366 16.14 -10.79 -1.87
CA GLN A 366 17.34 -9.97 -1.71
C GLN A 366 17.93 -10.08 -0.30
N VAL A 367 17.09 -10.07 0.74
CA VAL A 367 17.54 -10.27 2.13
C VAL A 367 18.19 -11.65 2.28
N ASP A 368 17.59 -12.70 1.72
CA ASP A 368 18.14 -14.06 1.77
C ASP A 368 19.48 -14.18 1.04
N ILE A 369 19.61 -13.55 -0.13
CA ILE A 369 20.89 -13.48 -0.86
C ILE A 369 21.96 -12.80 -0.01
N LEU A 370 21.64 -11.68 0.66
CA LEU A 370 22.58 -10.98 1.53
C LEU A 370 23.00 -11.83 2.74
N ARG A 371 22.04 -12.55 3.35
CA ARG A 371 22.30 -13.49 4.45
C ARG A 371 23.19 -14.65 3.99
N GLN A 372 22.95 -15.22 2.82
CA GLN A 372 23.78 -16.28 2.23
C GLN A 372 25.20 -15.78 1.91
N ASN A 373 25.32 -14.59 1.33
CA ASN A 373 26.62 -13.97 1.06
C ASN A 373 27.43 -13.74 2.34
N LEU A 374 26.79 -13.30 3.43
CA LEU A 374 27.43 -13.19 4.73
C LEU A 374 27.93 -14.57 5.22
N ALA A 375 27.12 -15.62 5.11
CA ALA A 375 27.51 -16.97 5.51
C ALA A 375 28.71 -17.49 4.71
N VAL A 376 28.75 -17.24 3.40
CA VAL A 376 29.90 -17.58 2.54
C VAL A 376 31.15 -16.83 3.00
N LEU A 377 31.07 -15.51 3.23
CA LEU A 377 32.20 -14.72 3.73
C LEU A 377 32.73 -15.22 5.07
N GLN A 378 31.84 -15.62 5.98
CA GLN A 378 32.22 -16.21 7.27
C GLN A 378 32.95 -17.55 7.07
N SER A 379 32.44 -18.42 6.20
CA SER A 379 33.05 -19.72 5.92
C SER A 379 34.42 -19.61 5.24
N ALA A 380 34.63 -18.57 4.45
CA ALA A 380 35.88 -18.30 3.74
C ALA A 380 36.93 -17.57 4.60
N GLY A 381 36.64 -17.28 5.87
CA GLY A 381 37.55 -16.54 6.74
C GLY A 381 37.79 -15.10 6.26
N ALA A 382 36.78 -14.45 5.68
CA ALA A 382 36.93 -13.11 5.14
C ALA A 382 37.33 -12.07 6.22
N PRO A 383 38.04 -10.99 5.84
CA PRO A 383 38.43 -9.93 6.77
C PRO A 383 37.24 -9.31 7.51
N ALA A 384 37.48 -8.82 8.73
CA ALA A 384 36.45 -8.23 9.59
C ALA A 384 35.69 -7.06 8.92
N GLU A 385 36.37 -6.28 8.08
CA GLU A 385 35.76 -5.19 7.30
C GLU A 385 34.70 -5.70 6.33
N ALA A 386 34.96 -6.79 5.60
CA ALA A 386 34.01 -7.39 4.67
C ALA A 386 32.78 -7.95 5.40
N LEU A 387 32.99 -8.59 6.56
CA LEU A 387 31.90 -9.09 7.40
C LEU A 387 31.04 -7.94 7.95
N THR A 388 31.66 -6.84 8.38
CA THR A 388 30.95 -5.64 8.85
C THR A 388 30.13 -5.00 7.73
N ALA A 389 30.72 -4.84 6.54
CA ALA A 389 30.01 -4.29 5.38
C ALA A 389 28.80 -5.16 4.97
N ALA A 390 28.94 -6.50 5.00
CA ALA A 390 27.83 -7.41 4.71
C ALA A 390 26.71 -7.32 5.75
N ARG A 391 27.04 -7.24 7.05
CA ARG A 391 26.05 -7.05 8.12
C ARG A 391 25.31 -5.72 8.00
N LEU A 392 26.00 -4.64 7.66
CA LEU A 392 25.37 -3.33 7.46
C LEU A 392 24.36 -3.34 6.31
N LYS A 393 24.63 -4.08 5.22
CA LYS A 393 23.66 -4.26 4.12
C LYS A 393 22.40 -4.98 4.59
N ILE A 394 22.54 -6.06 5.37
CA ILE A 394 21.40 -6.78 5.96
C ILE A 394 20.64 -5.86 6.92
N GLN A 395 21.34 -5.19 7.84
CA GLN A 395 20.75 -4.26 8.81
C GLN A 395 19.98 -3.14 8.14
N ALA A 396 20.46 -2.61 7.01
CA ALA A 396 19.71 -1.61 6.26
C ALA A 396 18.34 -2.16 5.81
N MET A 397 18.25 -3.43 5.40
CA MET A 397 17.00 -4.04 4.94
C MET A 397 16.13 -4.61 6.06
N THR A 398 16.71 -5.01 7.19
CA THR A 398 15.98 -5.73 8.26
C THR A 398 15.93 -5.00 9.60
N GLY A 399 16.62 -3.87 9.76
CA GLY A 399 16.76 -3.20 11.05
C GLY A 399 17.78 -3.82 12.00
N GLY A 400 18.43 -4.93 11.61
CA GLY A 400 19.52 -5.55 12.39
C GLY A 400 19.10 -6.69 13.31
N ASN A 401 17.84 -7.11 13.24
CA ASN A 401 17.32 -8.33 13.88
C ASN A 401 17.37 -9.53 12.94
#